data_AF-F0W0U2-F1
#
_entry.id   AF-F0W0U2-F1
#
_cell.length_a   1.000
_cell.length_b   1.000
_cell.length_c   1.000
_cell.angle_alpha   90.00
_cell.angle_beta   90.00
_cell.angle_gamma   90.00
#
_symmetry.space_group_name_H-M   'P 1'
#
loop_
_entity.id
_entity.type
_entity.pdbx_description
1 polymer ?
#
loop_
_entity_poly.entity_id
_entity_poly.type
_entity_poly.pdbx_seq_one_letter_code
_entity_poly.pdbx_strand_id
1 'polypeptide(L)'
;MDFRSLLQLLYASLIGVSAQTTLPLSLQLPVELSVNQLALYGDSVFKMSDPNNPLNGKLIGDILRGIQLPIVSTGLSNTLGSIIPHRQLELTSNYVIPTLEYALNVTFSRSFADITQRGKCELTYKPWSAPYWPSALDSFNHKWNGADSDSLITKYAKAYGLDPLAFADAISMRLGIDKWALSPYVEYCDHKETCSTSSITDTVCVKRKDKVDQEKVCAITWEGSCQSWTLAAMLHPEPLCAVEMNGVTFEILDIKGLLTYMYNEAPVYASIGGKPAQTNTVELDLYGRPLALELRDLTAADYLLAMVNFICFLDRPFAIDRIPTLEMWNQPMNRFEIVNKLQVDPKGTAKLAFGTENFPYDEDMDQLHYLETKFCWVFESTSVTVTTSIDTFENYVECRTLYLLIEVNKEGFVIGGEYYGQNQTNIDYLWTAVTSLPLNEFTPEGIPYADILDLYARSQQCD
;
A
#
# COMPACT_ATOMS: atom_id res chain seq x y z
N MET A 1 11.77 -29.71 56.93
CA MET A 1 10.58 -30.54 57.25
C MET A 1 9.41 -29.56 57.27
N ASP A 2 8.82 -29.31 56.11
CA ASP A 2 7.65 -30.00 55.52
C ASP A 2 6.35 -29.42 56.13
N PHE A 3 5.74 -28.43 55.46
CA PHE A 3 4.69 -28.55 54.42
C PHE A 3 3.29 -28.82 54.98
N ARG A 4 2.37 -27.96 54.51
CA ARG A 4 1.00 -28.27 54.11
C ARG A 4 -0.08 -28.47 55.18
N SER A 5 -0.95 -27.45 55.19
CA SER A 5 -2.41 -27.56 54.99
C SER A 5 -3.30 -27.40 56.22
N LEU A 6 -3.92 -26.23 56.33
CA LEU A 6 -5.33 -25.98 56.73
C LEU A 6 -5.55 -24.46 56.72
N LEU A 7 -5.79 -23.84 55.56
CA LEU A 7 -7.09 -23.65 54.90
C LEU A 7 -8.17 -22.98 55.78
N GLN A 8 -8.54 -21.77 55.32
CA GLN A 8 -9.89 -21.21 55.23
C GLN A 8 -10.52 -20.41 56.37
N LEU A 9 -10.95 -19.20 55.95
CA LEU A 9 -12.13 -18.41 56.32
C LEU A 9 -12.00 -17.38 57.45
N LEU A 10 -11.88 -16.10 57.04
CA LEU A 10 -12.69 -14.94 57.44
C LEU A 10 -12.24 -13.73 56.58
N TYR A 11 -12.74 -13.60 55.35
CA TYR A 11 -13.84 -12.73 54.90
C TYR A 11 -13.63 -11.20 55.03
N ALA A 12 -13.47 -10.60 53.83
CA ALA A 12 -14.05 -9.36 53.33
C ALA A 12 -13.75 -8.03 54.06
N SER A 13 -13.00 -7.15 53.37
CA SER A 13 -13.56 -6.06 52.54
C SER A 13 -12.57 -4.90 52.47
N LEU A 14 -12.11 -4.55 51.26
CA LEU A 14 -12.06 -3.18 50.76
C LEU A 14 -11.67 -3.19 49.29
N ILE A 15 -12.49 -2.46 48.54
CA ILE A 15 -12.61 -2.43 47.10
C ILE A 15 -11.48 -1.56 46.55
N GLY A 16 -10.62 -2.15 45.73
CA GLY A 16 -9.65 -1.45 44.90
C GLY A 16 -9.70 -2.07 43.52
N VAL A 17 -10.46 -1.43 42.63
CA VAL A 17 -10.54 -1.78 41.20
C VAL A 17 -9.16 -1.55 40.59
N SER A 18 -8.37 -2.60 40.40
CA SER A 18 -7.25 -2.56 39.46
C SER A 18 -7.71 -3.21 38.16
N ALA A 19 -8.11 -2.38 37.20
CA ALA A 19 -8.19 -2.80 35.81
C ALA A 19 -6.77 -3.12 35.35
N GLN A 20 -6.37 -4.39 35.46
CA GLN A 20 -5.29 -4.93 34.65
C GLN A 20 -5.84 -5.08 33.24
N THR A 21 -5.74 -4.02 32.43
CA THR A 21 -5.78 -4.14 30.99
C THR A 21 -4.49 -4.83 30.56
N THR A 22 -4.55 -6.15 30.50
CA THR A 22 -3.57 -6.95 29.76
C THR A 22 -3.66 -6.52 28.29
N LEU A 23 -2.72 -5.68 27.85
CA LEU A 23 -2.42 -5.44 26.43
C LEU A 23 -2.19 -6.80 25.75
N PRO A 24 -3.03 -7.24 24.80
CA PRO A 24 -2.74 -8.39 23.98
C PRO A 24 -2.22 -7.90 22.64
N LEU A 25 -0.91 -7.94 22.44
CA LEU A 25 -0.23 -8.42 21.23
C LEU A 25 1.25 -8.03 21.32
N SER A 26 2.08 -8.97 21.71
CA SER A 26 3.46 -8.95 21.24
C SER A 26 3.42 -9.19 19.73
N LEU A 27 3.52 -8.12 18.93
CA LEU A 27 4.07 -8.27 17.59
C LEU A 27 5.50 -8.82 17.79
N GLN A 28 5.68 -10.13 17.60
CA GLN A 28 7.01 -10.66 17.34
C GLN A 28 7.41 -10.13 15.96
N LEU A 29 8.14 -9.00 15.98
CA LEU A 29 8.73 -8.40 14.79
C LEU A 29 9.74 -9.38 14.19
N PRO A 30 9.80 -9.55 12.85
CA PRO A 30 10.80 -10.40 12.25
C PRO A 30 12.17 -9.74 12.32
N VAL A 31 13.14 -10.59 12.67
CA VAL A 31 14.60 -10.57 12.52
C VAL A 31 15.21 -9.37 11.76
N GLU A 32 16.27 -8.77 12.32
CA GLU A 32 17.24 -7.95 11.58
C GLU A 32 17.76 -8.73 10.36
N LEU A 33 17.18 -8.47 9.18
CA LEU A 33 17.66 -9.06 7.94
C LEU A 33 19.07 -8.53 7.64
N SER A 34 20.03 -9.44 7.47
CA SER A 34 21.35 -9.04 7.00
C SER A 34 21.26 -8.55 5.54
N VAL A 35 21.82 -7.37 5.25
CA VAL A 35 21.82 -6.72 3.92
C VAL A 35 22.31 -7.65 2.81
N ASN A 36 23.13 -8.65 3.13
CA ASN A 36 23.68 -9.61 2.16
C ASN A 36 22.67 -10.69 1.69
N GLN A 37 21.60 -10.98 2.45
CA GLN A 37 20.58 -11.95 2.05
C GLN A 37 19.44 -11.34 1.22
N LEU A 38 19.26 -10.00 1.32
CA LEU A 38 18.37 -9.25 0.44
C LEU A 38 18.81 -9.32 -1.04
N ALA A 39 20.07 -9.65 -1.33
CA ALA A 39 20.60 -9.72 -2.69
C ALA A 39 19.99 -10.83 -3.58
N LEU A 40 19.41 -11.90 -3.00
CA LEU A 40 18.71 -12.94 -3.79
C LEU A 40 17.32 -12.49 -4.28
N TYR A 41 16.75 -11.49 -3.62
CA TYR A 41 15.45 -10.86 -3.92
C TYR A 41 15.62 -9.35 -4.12
N GLY A 42 16.83 -8.91 -4.50
CA GLY A 42 17.27 -7.51 -4.41
C GLY A 42 16.44 -6.55 -5.26
N ASP A 43 15.74 -7.08 -6.27
CA ASP A 43 14.85 -6.34 -7.15
C ASP A 43 13.41 -6.24 -6.63
N SER A 44 13.13 -6.74 -5.42
CA SER A 44 11.78 -6.76 -4.84
C SER A 44 11.68 -6.13 -3.46
N VAL A 45 12.80 -5.80 -2.80
CA VAL A 45 12.82 -5.16 -1.48
C VAL A 45 13.40 -3.75 -1.58
N PHE A 46 12.60 -2.76 -1.21
CA PHE A 46 12.91 -1.35 -1.39
C PHE A 46 12.77 -0.56 -0.11
N LYS A 47 13.67 0.39 0.10
CA LYS A 47 13.59 1.35 1.21
C LYS A 47 12.53 2.40 0.87
N MET A 48 11.54 2.62 1.73
CA MET A 48 10.43 3.56 1.53
C MET A 48 10.90 4.99 1.27
N SER A 49 11.92 5.45 2.01
CA SER A 49 12.50 6.78 1.84
C SER A 49 13.40 6.92 0.59
N ASP A 50 13.64 5.87 -0.19
CA ASP A 50 14.47 5.97 -1.40
C ASP A 50 13.67 6.71 -2.49
N PRO A 51 14.20 7.80 -3.08
CA PRO A 51 13.53 8.48 -4.18
C PRO A 51 13.28 7.58 -5.39
N ASN A 52 14.05 6.49 -5.56
CA ASN A 52 13.88 5.51 -6.64
C ASN A 52 13.00 4.32 -6.24
N ASN A 53 12.37 4.34 -5.07
CA ASN A 53 11.45 3.29 -4.69
C ASN A 53 10.29 3.21 -5.71
N PRO A 54 10.02 2.04 -6.30
CA PRO A 54 8.96 1.88 -7.30
C PRO A 54 7.55 2.14 -6.76
N LEU A 55 7.32 2.13 -5.44
CA LEU A 55 6.06 2.55 -4.82
C LEU A 55 5.89 4.08 -4.80
N ASN A 56 6.94 4.83 -5.10
CA ASN A 56 6.94 6.28 -5.06
C ASN A 56 6.46 6.87 -6.39
N GLY A 57 5.21 7.36 -6.40
CA GLY A 57 4.60 8.07 -7.53
C GLY A 57 5.41 9.23 -8.07
N LYS A 58 6.26 9.83 -7.23
CA LYS A 58 7.10 10.98 -7.53
C LYS A 58 8.04 10.75 -8.70
N LEU A 59 8.68 9.58 -8.78
CA LEU A 59 9.66 9.30 -9.84
C LEU A 59 9.01 9.32 -11.23
N ILE A 60 7.84 8.72 -11.36
CA ILE A 60 7.06 8.73 -12.62
C ILE A 60 6.58 10.15 -12.92
N GLY A 61 6.14 10.90 -11.92
CA GLY A 61 5.78 12.32 -12.06
C GLY A 61 6.93 13.19 -12.59
N ASP A 62 8.15 12.94 -12.13
CA ASP A 62 9.37 13.60 -12.61
C ASP A 62 9.70 13.19 -14.07
N ILE A 63 9.63 11.89 -14.40
CA ILE A 63 9.83 11.40 -15.78
C ILE A 63 8.83 12.03 -16.76
N LEU A 64 7.55 12.14 -16.38
CA LEU A 64 6.50 12.75 -17.21
C LEU A 64 6.78 14.23 -17.55
N ARG A 65 7.57 14.93 -16.73
CA ARG A 65 7.99 16.31 -16.99
C ARG A 65 9.31 16.41 -17.76
N GLY A 66 9.82 15.30 -18.27
CA GLY A 66 11.09 15.26 -19.01
C GLY A 66 12.33 15.35 -18.13
N ILE A 67 12.19 15.09 -16.82
CA ILE A 67 13.33 14.99 -15.90
C ILE A 67 14.06 13.67 -16.21
N GLN A 68 15.14 13.73 -16.99
CA GLN A 68 16.04 12.59 -17.16
C GLN A 68 16.85 12.41 -15.88
N LEU A 69 16.42 11.51 -15.01
CA LEU A 69 17.29 10.95 -13.97
C LEU A 69 18.14 9.83 -14.60
N PRO A 70 19.40 9.64 -14.16
CA PRO A 70 20.26 8.60 -14.72
C PRO A 70 19.61 7.24 -14.49
N ILE A 71 19.03 6.68 -15.55
CA ILE A 71 18.58 5.30 -15.59
C ILE A 71 19.83 4.45 -15.41
N VAL A 72 19.93 3.77 -14.26
CA VAL A 72 20.88 2.67 -14.12
C VAL A 72 20.34 1.56 -15.01
N SER A 73 20.90 1.47 -16.21
CA SER A 73 20.69 0.35 -17.13
C SER A 73 21.05 -0.93 -16.38
N THR A 74 20.05 -1.72 -15.98
CA THR A 74 20.24 -3.16 -15.75
C THR A 74 20.50 -3.77 -17.11
N GLY A 75 21.78 -3.84 -17.48
CA GLY A 75 22.21 -4.27 -18.80
C GLY A 75 21.77 -5.71 -19.08
N LEU A 76 20.71 -5.87 -19.86
CA LEU A 76 20.38 -7.11 -20.53
C LEU A 76 20.06 -6.79 -21.99
N SER A 77 21.05 -7.04 -22.84
CA SER A 77 20.95 -6.96 -24.29
C SER A 77 20.17 -8.18 -24.81
N ASN A 78 19.06 -7.93 -25.51
CA ASN A 78 18.33 -8.96 -26.25
C ASN A 78 18.59 -8.82 -27.75
N THR A 79 19.36 -9.73 -28.31
CA THR A 79 19.36 -10.04 -29.75
C THR A 79 18.18 -10.96 -30.06
N LEU A 80 17.21 -10.45 -30.83
CA LEU A 80 16.04 -11.17 -31.31
C LEU A 80 16.40 -12.22 -32.37
N GLY A 81 16.10 -13.48 -32.07
CA GLY A 81 15.98 -14.57 -33.04
C GLY A 81 14.54 -15.10 -33.03
N SER A 82 13.90 -15.07 -34.19
CA SER A 82 12.55 -15.60 -34.44
C SER A 82 12.52 -17.13 -34.23
N ILE A 83 11.80 -17.57 -33.20
CA ILE A 83 11.25 -18.93 -33.06
C ILE A 83 9.90 -18.76 -32.35
N ILE A 84 8.81 -19.21 -32.96
CA ILE A 84 7.49 -19.31 -32.31
C ILE A 84 7.59 -20.48 -31.31
N PRO A 85 7.56 -20.27 -29.99
CA PRO A 85 7.54 -21.37 -29.05
C PRO A 85 6.09 -21.71 -28.71
N HIS A 86 5.74 -22.99 -28.76
CA HIS A 86 4.69 -23.53 -27.91
C HIS A 86 5.09 -23.20 -26.46
N ARG A 87 4.26 -22.42 -25.76
CA ARG A 87 4.63 -21.78 -24.50
C ARG A 87 3.89 -22.44 -23.34
N GLN A 88 4.62 -23.17 -22.50
CA GLN A 88 4.28 -23.39 -21.09
C GLN A 88 4.19 -22.03 -20.39
N LEU A 89 3.34 -21.91 -19.35
CA LEU A 89 3.21 -20.76 -18.43
C LEU A 89 4.36 -19.77 -18.59
N GLU A 90 4.06 -18.50 -18.89
CA GLU A 90 5.11 -17.50 -18.89
C GLU A 90 5.87 -17.62 -17.56
N LEU A 91 7.07 -18.19 -17.59
CA LEU A 91 8.08 -18.01 -16.57
C LEU A 91 8.46 -16.53 -16.65
N THR A 92 7.53 -15.65 -16.27
CA THR A 92 7.89 -14.32 -15.84
C THR A 92 8.77 -14.59 -14.63
N SER A 93 9.98 -14.06 -14.66
CA SER A 93 11.00 -14.23 -13.63
C SER A 93 10.62 -13.63 -12.26
N ASN A 94 9.33 -13.31 -12.05
CA ASN A 94 8.81 -12.65 -10.88
C ASN A 94 8.22 -13.70 -9.94
N TYR A 95 9.01 -14.14 -8.98
CA TYR A 95 8.57 -15.01 -7.90
C TYR A 95 7.69 -14.24 -6.90
N VAL A 96 6.49 -13.80 -7.30
CA VAL A 96 5.60 -13.00 -6.44
C VAL A 96 5.39 -13.64 -5.08
N ILE A 97 4.87 -14.88 -5.06
CA ILE A 97 4.59 -15.56 -3.79
C ILE A 97 5.88 -15.83 -2.99
N PRO A 98 6.96 -16.41 -3.55
CA PRO A 98 8.19 -16.62 -2.79
C PRO A 98 8.82 -15.33 -2.24
N THR A 99 8.72 -14.21 -2.96
CA THR A 99 9.17 -12.89 -2.50
C THR A 99 8.42 -12.47 -1.23
N LEU A 100 7.08 -12.59 -1.23
CA LEU A 100 6.25 -12.24 -0.07
C LEU A 100 6.49 -13.19 1.12
N GLU A 101 6.61 -14.48 0.85
CA GLU A 101 6.93 -15.49 1.86
C GLU A 101 8.26 -15.22 2.55
N TYR A 102 9.28 -14.90 1.75
CA TYR A 102 10.60 -14.54 2.26
C TYR A 102 10.52 -13.30 3.15
N ALA A 103 9.83 -12.25 2.68
CA ALA A 103 9.64 -11.01 3.44
C ALA A 103 8.95 -11.22 4.79
N LEU A 104 8.00 -12.15 4.85
CA LEU A 104 7.22 -12.44 6.06
C LEU A 104 7.80 -13.57 6.90
N ASN A 105 8.78 -14.32 6.37
CA ASN A 105 9.28 -15.57 6.94
C ASN A 105 8.16 -16.58 7.23
N VAL A 106 7.26 -16.78 6.27
CA VAL A 106 6.15 -17.75 6.36
C VAL A 106 6.00 -18.51 5.05
N THR A 107 5.35 -19.67 5.10
CA THR A 107 4.96 -20.41 3.90
C THR A 107 3.45 -20.30 3.68
N PHE A 108 3.06 -19.83 2.50
CA PHE A 108 1.68 -19.70 2.08
C PHE A 108 1.05 -21.07 1.79
N SER A 109 -0.23 -21.26 2.09
CA SER A 109 -0.96 -22.43 1.59
C SER A 109 -1.16 -22.30 0.09
N ARG A 110 -0.92 -23.39 -0.64
CA ARG A 110 -1.27 -23.58 -2.07
C ARG A 110 -2.41 -24.57 -2.25
N SER A 111 -2.88 -25.20 -1.18
CA SER A 111 -3.96 -26.20 -1.24
C SER A 111 -5.25 -25.52 -1.66
N PHE A 112 -5.78 -25.88 -2.84
CA PHE A 112 -7.02 -25.29 -3.34
C PHE A 112 -8.20 -25.59 -2.40
N ALA A 113 -8.19 -26.76 -1.76
CA ALA A 113 -9.17 -27.12 -0.74
C ALA A 113 -9.10 -26.16 0.46
N ASP A 114 -7.90 -25.92 1.01
CA ASP A 114 -7.73 -25.05 2.18
C ASP A 114 -8.10 -23.59 1.85
N ILE A 115 -7.61 -23.11 0.70
CA ILE A 115 -7.87 -21.75 0.21
C ILE A 115 -9.37 -21.51 0.04
N THR A 116 -10.08 -22.45 -0.58
CA THR A 116 -11.52 -22.27 -0.84
C THR A 116 -12.39 -22.55 0.38
N GLN A 117 -11.92 -23.34 1.34
CA GLN A 117 -12.60 -23.51 2.63
C GLN A 117 -12.50 -22.24 3.48
N ARG A 118 -11.38 -21.53 3.43
CA ARG A 118 -11.13 -20.32 4.22
C ARG A 118 -11.41 -19.02 3.48
N GLY A 119 -11.75 -19.05 2.19
CA GLY A 119 -11.76 -17.88 1.32
C GLY A 119 -12.83 -16.83 1.60
N LYS A 120 -13.20 -16.53 2.86
CA LYS A 120 -14.09 -15.43 3.24
C LYS A 120 -13.66 -14.87 4.59
N CYS A 121 -12.97 -13.73 4.58
CA CYS A 121 -12.39 -13.13 5.78
C CYS A 121 -12.37 -11.60 5.72
N GLU A 122 -12.37 -11.00 6.90
CA GLU A 122 -12.13 -9.58 7.16
C GLU A 122 -11.03 -9.53 8.21
N LEU A 123 -10.09 -8.60 8.08
CA LEU A 123 -9.03 -8.45 9.07
C LEU A 123 -9.59 -8.06 10.44
N THR A 124 -9.04 -8.66 11.50
CA THR A 124 -9.35 -8.23 12.88
C THR A 124 -8.81 -6.82 13.12
N TYR A 125 -7.61 -6.56 12.63
CA TYR A 125 -6.99 -5.25 12.65
C TYR A 125 -7.39 -4.48 11.38
N LYS A 126 -8.18 -3.42 11.55
CA LYS A 126 -8.68 -2.58 10.45
C LYS A 126 -7.71 -1.43 10.17
N PRO A 127 -7.09 -1.36 8.98
CA PRO A 127 -6.35 -0.16 8.58
C PRO A 127 -7.28 1.06 8.59
N TRP A 128 -6.77 2.23 8.98
CA TRP A 128 -7.57 3.46 9.03
C TRP A 128 -7.49 4.27 7.75
N SER A 129 -8.57 5.02 7.49
CA SER A 129 -8.65 5.94 6.36
C SER A 129 -8.00 7.30 6.69
N ALA A 130 -7.29 7.87 5.73
CA ALA A 130 -6.73 9.22 5.79
C ALA A 130 -6.48 9.77 4.37
N PRO A 131 -6.11 11.05 4.22
CA PRO A 131 -5.72 11.58 2.92
C PRO A 131 -4.39 10.99 2.47
N TYR A 132 -4.17 10.92 1.16
CA TYR A 132 -2.85 10.65 0.60
C TYR A 132 -1.90 11.87 0.65
N TRP A 133 -2.25 12.93 1.40
CA TRP A 133 -1.48 14.17 1.55
C TRP A 133 -0.94 14.73 0.22
N PRO A 134 -1.84 15.24 -0.65
CA PRO A 134 -1.50 15.56 -2.04
C PRO A 134 -0.42 16.63 -2.12
N SER A 135 0.58 16.42 -2.97
CA SER A 135 1.64 17.40 -3.24
C SER A 135 1.05 18.72 -3.73
N ALA A 136 -0.03 18.65 -4.54
CA ALA A 136 -0.74 19.80 -5.09
C ALA A 136 -1.41 20.69 -4.02
N LEU A 137 -1.66 20.13 -2.83
CA LEU A 137 -2.18 20.85 -1.67
C LEU A 137 -1.09 21.26 -0.67
N ASP A 138 0.17 21.20 -1.12
CA ASP A 138 1.38 21.42 -0.33
C ASP A 138 1.68 20.31 0.68
N SER A 139 1.26 19.07 0.38
CA SER A 139 1.53 17.87 1.18
C SER A 139 1.09 18.07 2.65
N PHE A 140 1.96 17.79 3.62
CA PHE A 140 1.67 17.94 5.05
C PHE A 140 1.50 19.40 5.52
N ASN A 141 1.81 20.40 4.68
CA ASN A 141 1.42 21.79 4.94
C ASN A 141 -0.05 22.08 4.63
N HIS A 142 -0.80 21.10 4.12
CA HIS A 142 -2.21 21.27 3.84
C HIS A 142 -2.98 21.64 5.12
N LYS A 143 -3.62 22.81 5.09
CA LYS A 143 -4.51 23.30 6.14
C LYS A 143 -5.90 22.66 6.00
N TRP A 144 -5.97 21.40 6.40
CA TRP A 144 -7.17 20.57 6.24
C TRP A 144 -8.39 21.12 7.00
N ASN A 145 -8.20 21.85 8.09
CA ASN A 145 -9.27 22.48 8.88
C ASN A 145 -9.60 23.92 8.42
N GLY A 146 -9.42 24.21 7.13
CA GLY A 146 -9.71 25.51 6.54
C GLY A 146 -8.51 26.47 6.50
N ALA A 147 -8.64 27.53 5.70
CA ALA A 147 -7.51 28.39 5.32
C ALA A 147 -6.84 29.14 6.49
N ASP A 148 -7.62 29.45 7.53
CA ASP A 148 -7.16 30.19 8.71
C ASP A 148 -6.59 29.28 9.80
N SER A 149 -6.66 27.95 9.64
CA SER A 149 -6.07 26.99 10.56
C SER A 149 -4.55 26.86 10.39
N ASP A 150 -3.90 26.28 11.38
CA ASP A 150 -2.55 25.75 11.24
C ASP A 150 -2.59 24.38 10.56
N SER A 151 -1.60 24.10 9.70
CA SER A 151 -1.34 22.74 9.23
C SER A 151 -0.76 21.87 10.35
N LEU A 152 -0.77 20.55 10.19
CA LEU A 152 -0.18 19.63 11.17
C LEU A 152 1.32 19.92 11.43
N ILE A 153 2.03 20.35 10.38
CA ILE A 153 3.44 20.74 10.43
C ILE A 153 3.64 22.04 11.19
N THR A 154 2.79 23.04 10.95
CA THR A 154 2.81 24.30 11.70
C THR A 154 2.46 24.05 13.17
N LYS A 155 1.50 23.17 13.47
CA LYS A 155 1.17 22.75 14.83
C LYS A 155 2.37 22.09 15.52
N TYR A 156 3.02 21.15 14.85
CA TYR A 156 4.24 20.51 15.35
C TYR A 156 5.32 21.55 15.66
N ALA A 157 5.65 22.43 14.71
CA ALA A 157 6.66 23.45 14.91
C ALA A 157 6.36 24.35 16.12
N LYS A 158 5.12 24.81 16.28
CA LYS A 158 4.70 25.61 17.44
C LYS A 158 4.81 24.85 18.77
N ALA A 159 4.34 23.61 18.82
CA ALA A 159 4.35 22.79 20.03
C ALA A 159 5.78 22.49 20.52
N TYR A 160 6.75 22.40 19.61
CA TYR A 160 8.14 22.05 19.91
C TYR A 160 9.12 23.24 19.80
N GLY A 161 8.62 24.47 19.68
CA GLY A 161 9.44 25.69 19.68
C GLY A 161 10.34 25.85 18.46
N LEU A 162 9.95 25.26 17.32
CA LEU A 162 10.62 25.42 16.02
C LEU A 162 10.04 26.61 15.26
N ASP A 163 10.76 27.11 14.25
CA ASP A 163 10.26 28.14 13.33
C ASP A 163 9.23 27.52 12.37
N PRO A 164 7.93 27.85 12.46
CA PRO A 164 6.92 27.22 11.64
C PRO A 164 7.06 27.52 10.14
N LEU A 165 7.58 28.70 9.78
CA LEU A 165 7.75 29.06 8.36
C LEU A 165 8.91 28.30 7.75
N ALA A 166 10.07 28.27 8.43
CA ALA A 166 11.23 27.51 7.96
C ALA A 166 10.90 26.01 7.83
N PHE A 167 10.10 25.49 8.77
CA PHE A 167 9.69 24.08 8.77
C PHE A 167 8.73 23.76 7.63
N ALA A 168 7.72 24.61 7.40
CA ALA A 168 6.82 24.48 6.25
C ALA A 168 7.56 24.62 4.91
N ASP A 169 8.52 25.54 4.81
CA ASP A 169 9.36 25.73 3.62
C ASP A 169 10.17 24.47 3.29
N ALA A 170 10.82 23.85 4.29
CA ALA A 170 11.59 22.63 4.08
C ALA A 170 10.74 21.47 3.53
N ILE A 171 9.53 21.28 4.08
CA ILE A 171 8.62 20.23 3.63
C ILE A 171 8.08 20.51 2.24
N SER A 172 7.72 21.76 1.93
CA SER A 172 7.23 22.11 0.59
C SER A 172 8.28 21.86 -0.49
N MET A 173 9.55 22.17 -0.21
CA MET A 173 10.66 21.94 -1.14
C MET A 173 10.89 20.46 -1.47
N ARG A 174 10.51 19.54 -0.56
CA ARG A 174 10.69 18.09 -0.76
C ARG A 174 9.45 17.42 -1.32
N LEU A 175 8.28 17.75 -0.78
CA LEU A 175 7.04 16.99 -0.94
C LEU A 175 5.88 17.83 -1.48
N GLY A 176 5.90 19.15 -1.26
CA GLY A 176 4.81 20.05 -1.62
C GLY A 176 5.01 20.78 -2.94
N ILE A 177 4.49 22.01 -2.98
CA ILE A 177 4.41 22.86 -4.18
C ILE A 177 5.79 23.38 -4.59
N ASP A 178 6.63 23.77 -3.62
CA ASP A 178 7.92 24.41 -3.90
C ASP A 178 8.88 23.48 -4.64
N LYS A 179 8.74 22.15 -4.49
CA LYS A 179 9.52 21.20 -5.29
C LYS A 179 9.33 21.40 -6.79
N TRP A 180 8.13 21.77 -7.24
CA TRP A 180 7.84 22.02 -8.64
C TRP A 180 8.27 23.41 -9.06
N ALA A 181 8.10 24.41 -8.18
CA ALA A 181 8.55 25.78 -8.44
C ALA A 181 10.08 25.89 -8.57
N LEU A 182 10.82 25.01 -7.91
CA LEU A 182 12.28 24.93 -7.97
C LEU A 182 12.80 23.93 -9.01
N SER A 183 11.90 23.22 -9.70
CA SER A 183 12.29 22.25 -10.71
C SER A 183 12.88 22.94 -11.95
N PRO A 184 13.95 22.41 -12.57
CA PRO A 184 14.44 22.91 -13.86
C PRO A 184 13.42 22.77 -15.00
N TYR A 185 12.34 22.02 -14.79
CA TYR A 185 11.24 21.80 -15.73
C TYR A 185 9.92 22.38 -15.20
N VAL A 186 10.01 23.45 -14.41
CA VAL A 186 8.84 24.18 -13.91
C VAL A 186 7.96 24.63 -15.08
N GLU A 187 6.67 24.35 -14.96
CA GLU A 187 5.65 24.86 -15.86
C GLU A 187 4.83 25.89 -15.08
N TYR A 188 5.01 27.17 -15.42
CA TYR A 188 4.26 28.26 -14.82
C TYR A 188 2.85 28.34 -15.40
N CYS A 189 1.91 28.81 -14.59
CA CYS A 189 0.51 28.90 -14.98
C CYS A 189 -0.19 30.10 -14.34
N ASP A 190 -1.31 30.49 -14.93
CA ASP A 190 -2.24 31.44 -14.32
C ASP A 190 -3.57 30.77 -13.92
N HIS A 191 -3.99 29.80 -14.73
CA HIS A 191 -5.23 29.04 -14.61
C HIS A 191 -5.01 27.55 -14.96
N LYS A 192 -5.96 26.66 -14.61
CA LYS A 192 -5.81 25.21 -14.85
C LYS A 192 -5.61 24.90 -16.34
N GLU A 193 -6.30 25.63 -17.21
CA GLU A 193 -6.27 25.48 -18.66
C GLU A 193 -4.91 25.81 -19.29
N THR A 194 -4.04 26.50 -18.54
CA THR A 194 -2.67 26.81 -18.97
C THR A 194 -1.66 25.72 -18.63
N CYS A 195 -2.06 24.73 -17.83
CA CYS A 195 -1.24 23.57 -17.57
C CYS A 195 -1.39 22.56 -18.71
N SER A 196 -0.25 22.10 -19.23
CA SER A 196 -0.21 21.06 -20.26
C SER A 196 -0.99 19.86 -19.77
N THR A 197 -2.09 19.55 -20.46
CA THR A 197 -2.78 18.29 -20.33
C THR A 197 -2.08 17.28 -21.24
N SER A 198 -1.34 16.34 -20.65
CA SER A 198 -0.98 15.13 -21.40
C SER A 198 -2.16 14.17 -21.35
N SER A 199 -2.23 13.22 -22.27
CA SER A 199 -3.20 12.11 -22.22
C SER A 199 -2.98 11.15 -21.04
N ILE A 200 -2.12 11.53 -20.08
CA ILE A 200 -1.46 10.63 -19.14
C ILE A 200 -1.66 11.08 -17.68
N THR A 201 -1.84 12.38 -17.40
CA THR A 201 -1.99 12.85 -16.01
C THR A 201 -2.78 14.16 -15.90
N ASP A 202 -3.66 14.24 -14.89
CA ASP A 202 -4.35 15.46 -14.51
C ASP A 202 -3.42 16.44 -13.77
N THR A 203 -3.42 17.70 -14.22
CA THR A 203 -2.65 18.78 -13.60
C THR A 203 -3.54 19.93 -13.12
N VAL A 204 -3.08 20.64 -12.10
CA VAL A 204 -3.75 21.82 -11.52
C VAL A 204 -2.77 22.96 -11.32
N CYS A 205 -3.25 24.19 -11.50
CA CYS A 205 -2.45 25.39 -11.29
C CYS A 205 -2.49 25.80 -9.81
N VAL A 206 -1.34 25.72 -9.12
CA VAL A 206 -1.25 25.88 -7.66
C VAL A 206 -0.16 26.85 -7.25
N LYS A 207 -0.32 27.44 -6.05
CA LYS A 207 0.75 28.16 -5.35
C LYS A 207 0.57 28.03 -3.86
N ARG A 208 1.65 28.20 -3.11
CA ARG A 208 1.56 28.32 -1.66
C ARG A 208 0.81 29.60 -1.28
N LYS A 209 -0.10 29.48 -0.31
CA LYS A 209 -0.95 30.60 0.11
C LYS A 209 -0.16 31.67 0.88
N ASP A 210 0.88 31.26 1.58
CA ASP A 210 1.76 32.10 2.39
C ASP A 210 2.89 32.76 1.57
N LYS A 211 3.07 32.40 0.30
CA LYS A 211 4.04 33.01 -0.62
C LYS A 211 3.31 33.85 -1.67
N VAL A 212 2.91 35.06 -1.30
CA VAL A 212 2.07 35.94 -2.14
C VAL A 212 2.75 36.28 -3.47
N ASP A 213 4.06 36.48 -3.44
CA ASP A 213 4.90 36.89 -4.57
C ASP A 213 5.40 35.70 -5.43
N GLN A 214 5.03 34.47 -5.08
CA GLN A 214 5.38 33.28 -5.85
C GLN A 214 4.46 33.13 -7.07
N GLU A 215 5.06 32.88 -8.23
CA GLU A 215 4.32 32.50 -9.44
C GLU A 215 3.62 31.15 -9.23
N LYS A 216 2.44 30.96 -9.83
CA LYS A 216 1.77 29.65 -9.76
C LYS A 216 2.44 28.68 -10.72
N VAL A 217 2.38 27.41 -10.36
CA VAL A 217 2.99 26.31 -11.12
C VAL A 217 2.00 25.18 -11.33
N CYS A 218 2.18 24.43 -12.41
CA CYS A 218 1.40 23.24 -12.67
C CYS A 218 1.88 22.10 -11.79
N ALA A 219 0.93 21.46 -11.12
CA ALA A 219 1.10 20.40 -10.15
C ALA A 219 0.34 19.15 -10.60
N ILE A 220 0.94 17.98 -10.44
CA ILE A 220 0.26 16.70 -10.69
C ILE A 220 -0.68 16.43 -9.51
N THR A 221 -1.92 16.02 -9.80
CA THR A 221 -2.95 15.87 -8.77
C THR A 221 -2.81 14.59 -7.95
N TRP A 222 -2.45 13.46 -8.58
CA TRP A 222 -2.38 12.16 -7.91
C TRP A 222 -1.12 11.95 -7.07
N GLU A 223 -0.09 12.79 -7.26
CA GLU A 223 1.16 12.66 -6.52
C GLU A 223 0.99 13.03 -5.03
N GLY A 224 1.33 12.10 -4.15
CA GLY A 224 1.37 12.34 -2.71
C GLY A 224 2.04 11.18 -1.96
N SER A 225 1.56 10.91 -0.76
CA SER A 225 2.09 9.95 0.20
C SER A 225 1.12 8.79 0.48
N CYS A 226 0.41 8.29 -0.54
CA CYS A 226 -0.53 7.17 -0.40
C CYS A 226 0.15 5.89 0.12
N GLN A 227 1.38 5.61 -0.34
CA GLN A 227 2.23 4.51 0.11
C GLN A 227 2.56 4.62 1.60
N SER A 228 2.83 5.84 2.06
CA SER A 228 3.23 6.12 3.44
C SER A 228 2.03 6.11 4.39
N TRP A 229 0.87 6.60 3.93
CA TRP A 229 -0.39 6.48 4.64
C TRP A 229 -0.75 5.00 4.78
N THR A 230 -0.74 4.26 3.67
CA THR A 230 -1.01 2.82 3.65
C THR A 230 -0.14 2.09 4.66
N LEU A 231 1.17 2.34 4.65
CA LEU A 231 2.11 1.75 5.59
C LEU A 231 1.77 2.09 7.05
N ALA A 232 1.52 3.37 7.35
CA ALA A 232 1.16 3.81 8.70
C ALA A 232 -0.15 3.15 9.17
N ALA A 233 -1.15 3.07 8.30
CA ALA A 233 -2.45 2.44 8.56
C ALA A 233 -2.34 0.93 8.80
N MET A 234 -1.40 0.26 8.14
CA MET A 234 -1.13 -1.16 8.35
C MET A 234 -0.39 -1.46 9.66
N LEU A 235 0.42 -0.51 10.16
CA LEU A 235 1.33 -0.74 11.28
C LEU A 235 0.88 -0.16 12.62
N HIS A 236 -0.05 0.80 12.63
CA HIS A 236 -0.49 1.49 13.85
C HIS A 236 -2.00 1.54 13.97
N PRO A 237 -2.61 1.03 15.06
CA PRO A 237 -4.02 1.26 15.36
C PRO A 237 -4.39 2.73 15.20
N GLU A 238 -5.63 3.01 14.81
CA GLU A 238 -6.06 4.39 14.53
C GLU A 238 -5.97 5.28 15.77
N PRO A 239 -5.42 6.52 15.67
CA PRO A 239 -5.52 7.52 16.73
C PRO A 239 -6.99 7.77 17.13
N LEU A 240 -7.30 7.77 18.44
CA LEU A 240 -8.69 7.75 18.93
C LEU A 240 -9.23 9.10 19.37
N CYS A 241 -8.34 9.98 19.86
CA CYS A 241 -8.71 11.27 20.44
C CYS A 241 -7.72 12.37 20.06
N ALA A 242 -8.18 13.63 20.12
CA ALA A 242 -7.29 14.78 20.03
C ALA A 242 -6.40 14.86 21.27
N VAL A 243 -5.19 15.41 21.11
CA VAL A 243 -4.18 15.54 22.17
C VAL A 243 -3.74 16.99 22.28
N GLU A 244 -3.71 17.52 23.49
CA GLU A 244 -3.08 18.81 23.76
C GLU A 244 -1.61 18.62 24.13
N MET A 245 -0.70 19.26 23.41
CA MET A 245 0.74 19.23 23.67
C MET A 245 1.29 20.65 23.61
N ASN A 246 1.88 21.10 24.73
CA ASN A 246 2.50 22.43 24.84
C ASN A 246 1.60 23.59 24.36
N GLY A 247 0.30 23.53 24.67
CA GLY A 247 -0.70 24.53 24.29
C GLY A 247 -1.17 24.47 22.84
N VAL A 248 -0.85 23.39 22.10
CA VAL A 248 -1.33 23.13 20.75
C VAL A 248 -2.16 21.84 20.74
N THR A 249 -3.36 21.90 20.17
CA THR A 249 -4.22 20.73 19.98
C THR A 249 -3.93 20.04 18.65
N PHE A 250 -3.54 18.78 18.73
CA PHE A 250 -3.41 17.85 17.61
C PHE A 250 -4.68 17.01 17.51
N GLU A 251 -5.44 17.21 16.44
CA GLU A 251 -6.63 16.40 16.16
C GLU A 251 -6.21 15.01 15.67
N ILE A 252 -7.15 14.05 15.66
CA ILE A 252 -6.91 12.68 15.15
C ILE A 252 -6.23 12.71 13.77
N LEU A 253 -6.70 13.59 12.89
CA LEU A 253 -6.17 13.72 11.54
C LEU A 253 -4.75 14.32 11.49
N ASP A 254 -4.39 15.19 12.44
CA ASP A 254 -3.01 15.69 12.55
C ASP A 254 -2.05 14.56 12.93
N ILE A 255 -2.45 13.71 13.88
CA ILE A 255 -1.63 12.59 14.36
C ILE A 255 -1.47 11.52 13.26
N LYS A 256 -2.55 11.20 12.52
CA LYS A 256 -2.47 10.37 11.32
C LYS A 256 -1.51 10.94 10.28
N GLY A 257 -1.55 12.25 10.07
CA GLY A 257 -0.65 12.94 9.14
C GLY A 257 0.81 12.92 9.59
N LEU A 258 1.08 13.12 10.88
CA LEU A 258 2.44 13.02 11.45
C LEU A 258 3.00 11.59 11.31
N LEU A 259 2.21 10.56 11.62
CA LEU A 259 2.60 9.17 11.38
C LEU A 259 2.90 8.94 9.90
N THR A 260 2.01 9.38 9.00
CA THR A 260 2.18 9.24 7.56
C THR A 260 3.47 9.92 7.07
N TYR A 261 3.75 11.14 7.55
CA TYR A 261 4.96 11.87 7.23
C TYR A 261 6.21 11.15 7.70
N MET A 262 6.20 10.62 8.93
CA MET A 262 7.32 9.81 9.43
C MET A 262 7.60 8.62 8.51
N TYR A 263 6.57 7.86 8.13
CA TYR A 263 6.74 6.72 7.23
C TYR A 263 7.16 7.10 5.80
N ASN A 264 6.88 8.33 5.37
CA ASN A 264 7.35 8.84 4.08
C ASN A 264 8.86 9.06 4.05
N GLU A 265 9.42 9.49 5.19
CA GLU A 265 10.83 9.83 5.32
C GLU A 265 11.68 8.71 5.95
N ALA A 266 11.03 7.71 6.55
CA ALA A 266 11.64 6.65 7.31
C ALA A 266 12.35 5.57 6.48
N PRO A 267 13.42 4.96 7.02
CA PRO A 267 14.13 3.85 6.41
C PRO A 267 13.41 2.49 6.59
N VAL A 268 12.10 2.44 6.38
CA VAL A 268 11.34 1.18 6.38
C VAL A 268 11.55 0.46 5.06
N TYR A 269 11.73 -0.86 5.09
CA TYR A 269 11.81 -1.67 3.89
C TYR A 269 10.46 -2.31 3.58
N ALA A 270 10.08 -2.28 2.30
CA ALA A 270 8.89 -2.91 1.76
C ALA A 270 9.28 -3.98 0.73
N SER A 271 8.56 -5.10 0.72
CA SER A 271 8.69 -6.15 -0.29
C SER A 271 7.52 -6.08 -1.25
N ILE A 272 7.80 -6.09 -2.55
CA ILE A 272 6.84 -5.89 -3.63
C ILE A 272 6.76 -7.16 -4.48
N GLY A 273 5.54 -7.61 -4.74
CA GLY A 273 5.23 -8.65 -5.71
C GLY A 273 4.50 -8.05 -6.91
N GLY A 274 5.04 -8.25 -8.11
CA GLY A 274 4.63 -7.55 -9.33
C GLY A 274 5.48 -6.29 -9.57
N LYS A 275 5.22 -5.59 -10.67
CA LYS A 275 5.91 -4.37 -11.08
C LYS A 275 4.89 -3.28 -11.38
N PRO A 276 5.16 -2.02 -10.99
CA PRO A 276 4.28 -0.93 -11.37
C PRO A 276 4.19 -0.73 -12.89
N ALA A 277 2.97 -0.59 -13.38
CA ALA A 277 2.67 -0.28 -14.76
C ALA A 277 3.34 1.04 -15.18
N GLN A 278 3.91 1.04 -16.39
CA GLN A 278 4.57 2.20 -16.99
C GLN A 278 3.76 2.77 -18.17
N THR A 279 2.46 2.45 -18.22
CA THR A 279 1.57 2.81 -19.34
C THR A 279 0.12 2.97 -18.89
N ASN A 280 -0.62 3.89 -19.53
CA ASN A 280 -2.08 3.97 -19.44
C ASN A 280 -2.79 3.24 -20.58
N THR A 281 -2.04 2.79 -21.58
CA THR A 281 -2.57 2.07 -22.74
C THR A 281 -2.27 0.58 -22.60
N VAL A 282 -3.33 -0.22 -22.63
CA VAL A 282 -3.26 -1.69 -22.60
C VAL A 282 -3.60 -2.22 -23.98
N GLU A 283 -2.58 -2.68 -24.71
CA GLU A 283 -2.78 -3.48 -25.92
C GLU A 283 -2.99 -4.94 -25.53
N LEU A 284 -3.94 -5.62 -26.17
CA LEU A 284 -4.30 -6.99 -25.84
C LEU A 284 -3.87 -7.98 -26.93
N ASP A 285 -3.48 -9.18 -26.51
CA ASP A 285 -3.28 -10.32 -27.39
C ASP A 285 -4.62 -10.89 -27.89
N LEU A 286 -4.55 -11.91 -28.76
CA LEU A 286 -5.74 -12.52 -29.36
C LEU A 286 -6.64 -13.25 -28.34
N TYR A 287 -6.17 -13.43 -27.11
CA TYR A 287 -6.88 -14.04 -25.99
C TYR A 287 -7.39 -13.02 -24.97
N GLY A 288 -7.18 -11.72 -25.22
CA GLY A 288 -7.64 -10.63 -24.36
C GLY A 288 -6.72 -10.32 -23.17
N ARG A 289 -5.47 -10.78 -23.19
CA ARG A 289 -4.46 -10.48 -22.15
C ARG A 289 -3.58 -9.31 -22.58
N PRO A 290 -3.04 -8.50 -21.66
CA PRO A 290 -2.06 -7.48 -22.01
C PRO A 290 -0.89 -8.03 -22.83
N LEU A 291 -0.36 -7.27 -23.79
CA LEU A 291 0.88 -7.61 -24.49
C LEU A 291 2.13 -7.30 -23.67
N ALA A 292 2.08 -6.21 -22.89
CA ALA A 292 3.15 -5.78 -22.03
C ALA A 292 3.30 -6.76 -20.84
N LEU A 293 4.51 -7.25 -20.60
CA LEU A 293 4.77 -8.31 -19.62
C LEU A 293 4.58 -7.81 -18.17
N GLU A 294 4.90 -6.55 -17.91
CA GLU A 294 4.68 -5.88 -16.63
C GLU A 294 3.20 -5.83 -16.24
N LEU A 295 2.28 -5.90 -17.19
CA LEU A 295 0.84 -5.96 -16.92
C LEU A 295 0.33 -7.38 -16.67
N ARG A 296 1.22 -8.39 -16.72
CA ARG A 296 0.90 -9.83 -16.60
C ARG A 296 1.71 -10.54 -15.52
N ASP A 297 2.59 -9.82 -14.85
CA ASP A 297 3.58 -10.41 -13.98
C ASP A 297 3.01 -10.84 -12.62
N LEU A 298 1.84 -10.32 -12.26
CA LEU A 298 0.98 -10.80 -11.19
C LEU A 298 -0.15 -11.67 -11.76
N THR A 299 0.04 -13.00 -11.74
CA THR A 299 -0.96 -13.94 -12.25
C THR A 299 -2.22 -13.99 -11.38
N ALA A 300 -3.31 -14.58 -11.89
CA ALA A 300 -4.52 -14.78 -11.09
C ALA A 300 -4.28 -15.74 -9.90
N ALA A 301 -3.36 -16.69 -10.05
CA ALA A 301 -2.92 -17.55 -8.96
C ALA A 301 -2.17 -16.76 -7.88
N ASP A 302 -1.22 -15.90 -8.27
CA ASP A 302 -0.49 -15.06 -7.31
C ASP A 302 -1.44 -14.14 -6.54
N TYR A 303 -2.37 -13.49 -7.25
CA TYR A 303 -3.42 -12.69 -6.64
C TYR A 303 -4.24 -13.50 -5.62
N LEU A 304 -4.77 -14.66 -6.01
CA LEU A 304 -5.61 -15.49 -5.15
C LEU A 304 -4.83 -15.97 -3.92
N LEU A 305 -3.62 -16.47 -4.13
CA LEU A 305 -2.75 -17.00 -3.08
C LEU A 305 -2.38 -15.90 -2.09
N ALA A 306 -1.98 -14.72 -2.57
CA ALA A 306 -1.65 -13.60 -1.70
C ALA A 306 -2.86 -13.15 -0.88
N MET A 307 -3.99 -12.85 -1.55
CA MET A 307 -5.21 -12.36 -0.89
C MET A 307 -5.67 -13.28 0.25
N VAL A 308 -5.76 -14.58 -0.01
CA VAL A 308 -6.23 -15.56 0.97
C VAL A 308 -5.19 -15.74 2.07
N ASN A 309 -3.90 -15.83 1.75
CA ASN A 309 -2.89 -16.06 2.79
C ASN A 309 -2.74 -14.87 3.72
N PHE A 310 -2.64 -13.64 3.20
CA PHE A 310 -2.57 -12.45 4.03
C PHE A 310 -3.81 -12.28 4.91
N ILE A 311 -5.00 -12.30 4.32
CA ILE A 311 -6.22 -11.92 5.03
C ILE A 311 -6.79 -13.09 5.84
N CYS A 312 -6.85 -14.30 5.25
CA CYS A 312 -7.54 -15.44 5.87
C CYS A 312 -6.67 -16.39 6.69
N PHE A 313 -5.40 -16.53 6.36
CA PHE A 313 -4.50 -17.40 7.11
C PHE A 313 -3.67 -16.63 8.14
N LEU A 314 -3.20 -15.44 7.78
CA LEU A 314 -2.29 -14.65 8.61
C LEU A 314 -2.98 -13.54 9.41
N ASP A 315 -4.22 -13.17 9.07
CA ASP A 315 -4.92 -12.01 9.64
C ASP A 315 -4.04 -10.75 9.62
N ARG A 316 -3.40 -10.52 8.47
CA ARG A 316 -2.37 -9.50 8.30
C ARG A 316 -2.70 -8.56 7.14
N PRO A 317 -2.68 -7.24 7.35
CA PRO A 317 -2.87 -6.31 6.26
C PRO A 317 -1.67 -6.33 5.31
N PHE A 318 -1.95 -6.02 4.05
CA PHE A 318 -0.98 -5.77 3.00
C PHE A 318 -1.54 -4.70 2.07
N ALA A 319 -0.72 -4.21 1.16
CA ALA A 319 -1.09 -3.13 0.27
C ALA A 319 -1.20 -3.63 -1.17
N ILE A 320 -2.03 -2.96 -1.95
CA ILE A 320 -2.17 -3.19 -3.39
C ILE A 320 -2.15 -1.87 -4.14
N ASP A 321 -1.77 -1.94 -5.41
CA ASP A 321 -2.21 -1.00 -6.41
C ASP A 321 -3.32 -1.64 -7.25
N ARG A 322 -4.48 -0.97 -7.26
CA ARG A 322 -5.76 -1.58 -7.62
C ARG A 322 -5.94 -1.76 -9.11
N ILE A 323 -5.24 -0.97 -9.93
CA ILE A 323 -5.41 -0.92 -11.38
C ILE A 323 -4.03 -0.62 -12.01
N PRO A 324 -3.61 -1.38 -13.01
CA PRO A 324 -2.32 -1.17 -13.69
C PRO A 324 -2.39 0.03 -14.63
N THR A 325 -2.13 1.21 -14.07
CA THR A 325 -2.03 2.50 -14.78
C THR A 325 -0.73 3.21 -14.39
N LEU A 326 -0.41 4.30 -15.08
CA LEU A 326 0.73 5.15 -14.69
C LEU A 326 0.53 5.83 -13.34
N GLU A 327 -0.71 6.07 -12.93
CA GLU A 327 -0.98 6.60 -11.60
C GLU A 327 -0.87 5.46 -10.60
N MET A 328 -0.01 5.65 -9.59
CA MET A 328 0.18 4.65 -8.55
C MET A 328 -0.69 4.94 -7.34
N TRP A 329 -1.58 4.01 -7.01
CA TRP A 329 -2.56 4.17 -5.93
C TRP A 329 -2.44 3.05 -4.91
N ASN A 330 -1.63 3.29 -3.88
CA ASN A 330 -1.41 2.35 -2.79
C ASN A 330 -2.58 2.38 -1.80
N GLN A 331 -3.22 1.23 -1.57
CA GLN A 331 -4.35 1.11 -0.65
C GLN A 331 -4.16 -0.08 0.29
N PRO A 332 -4.46 0.04 1.60
CA PRO A 332 -4.39 -1.08 2.52
C PRO A 332 -5.61 -1.99 2.36
N MET A 333 -5.33 -3.28 2.19
CA MET A 333 -6.34 -4.34 2.08
C MET A 333 -7.02 -4.62 3.42
N ASN A 334 -8.31 -4.97 3.37
CA ASN A 334 -9.12 -5.26 4.55
C ASN A 334 -9.94 -6.56 4.46
N ARG A 335 -10.55 -6.85 3.31
CA ARG A 335 -11.50 -7.98 3.19
C ARG A 335 -11.27 -8.75 1.91
N PHE A 336 -11.47 -10.06 1.96
CA PHE A 336 -11.46 -10.93 0.79
C PHE A 336 -12.52 -12.03 0.90
N GLU A 337 -13.17 -12.34 -0.22
CA GLU A 337 -14.18 -13.37 -0.33
C GLU A 337 -14.12 -14.06 -1.70
N ILE A 338 -14.17 -15.39 -1.72
CA ILE A 338 -14.51 -16.21 -2.88
C ILE A 338 -16.03 -16.36 -2.85
N VAL A 339 -16.69 -15.55 -3.67
CA VAL A 339 -18.15 -15.45 -3.75
C VAL A 339 -18.74 -16.68 -4.42
N ASN A 340 -18.17 -17.07 -5.57
CA ASN A 340 -18.59 -18.25 -6.32
C ASN A 340 -17.36 -19.11 -6.68
N LYS A 341 -17.58 -20.42 -6.70
CA LYS A 341 -16.60 -21.42 -7.14
C LYS A 341 -17.31 -22.47 -7.99
N LEU A 342 -16.78 -22.72 -9.18
CA LEU A 342 -17.26 -23.76 -10.09
C LEU A 342 -16.08 -24.48 -10.74
N GLN A 343 -16.02 -25.80 -10.61
CA GLN A 343 -15.12 -26.58 -11.47
C GLN A 343 -15.68 -26.57 -12.90
N VAL A 344 -14.86 -26.19 -13.87
CA VAL A 344 -15.25 -26.04 -15.27
C VAL A 344 -14.52 -27.05 -16.15
N ASP A 345 -15.11 -27.39 -17.29
CA ASP A 345 -14.44 -28.23 -18.30
C ASP A 345 -13.35 -27.39 -19.01
N PRO A 346 -12.08 -27.81 -19.00
CA PRO A 346 -11.01 -27.05 -19.64
C PRO A 346 -11.21 -26.88 -21.15
N LYS A 347 -11.70 -27.90 -21.85
CA LYS A 347 -11.90 -27.85 -23.31
C LYS A 347 -13.04 -26.91 -23.69
N GLY A 348 -14.18 -27.03 -23.02
CA GLY A 348 -15.31 -26.12 -23.18
C GLY A 348 -14.94 -24.68 -22.87
N THR A 349 -14.20 -24.47 -21.78
CA THR A 349 -13.69 -23.14 -21.38
C THR A 349 -12.74 -22.57 -22.42
N ALA A 350 -11.76 -23.37 -22.90
CA ALA A 350 -10.81 -22.93 -23.92
C ALA A 350 -11.50 -22.44 -25.20
N LYS A 351 -12.51 -23.20 -25.66
CA LYS A 351 -13.28 -22.87 -26.84
C LYS A 351 -14.12 -21.60 -26.65
N LEU A 352 -14.75 -21.46 -25.49
CA LEU A 352 -15.63 -20.34 -25.19
C LEU A 352 -14.86 -19.03 -24.93
N ALA A 353 -13.79 -19.12 -24.11
CA ALA A 353 -13.05 -17.96 -23.62
C ALA A 353 -11.95 -17.51 -24.58
N PHE A 354 -11.28 -18.46 -25.24
CA PHE A 354 -10.04 -18.21 -26.00
C PHE A 354 -10.13 -18.63 -27.47
N GLY A 355 -11.24 -19.24 -27.90
CA GLY A 355 -11.39 -19.73 -29.27
C GLY A 355 -10.43 -20.87 -29.62
N THR A 356 -9.92 -21.61 -28.64
CA THR A 356 -8.95 -22.70 -28.82
C THR A 356 -9.57 -24.07 -28.50
N GLU A 357 -9.04 -25.14 -29.09
CA GLU A 357 -9.56 -26.51 -28.85
C GLU A 357 -9.10 -27.10 -27.50
N ASN A 358 -7.93 -26.67 -27.02
CA ASN A 358 -7.39 -27.06 -25.71
C ASN A 358 -7.02 -25.80 -24.93
N PHE A 359 -7.10 -25.89 -23.60
CA PHE A 359 -6.70 -24.81 -22.72
C PHE A 359 -5.21 -24.45 -22.94
N PRO A 360 -4.90 -23.20 -23.34
CA PRO A 360 -3.61 -22.93 -23.99
C PRO A 360 -2.48 -22.53 -23.04
N TYR A 361 -2.68 -22.53 -21.73
CA TYR A 361 -1.76 -21.87 -20.79
C TYR A 361 -0.92 -22.82 -19.93
N ASP A 362 -1.55 -23.88 -19.40
CA ASP A 362 -0.86 -24.85 -18.55
C ASP A 362 -1.27 -26.28 -18.92
N GLU A 363 -0.28 -27.08 -19.32
CA GLU A 363 -0.45 -28.49 -19.66
C GLU A 363 -0.36 -29.42 -18.44
N ASP A 364 0.21 -28.93 -17.32
CA ASP A 364 0.32 -29.65 -16.06
C ASP A 364 -0.94 -29.50 -15.19
N MET A 365 -1.93 -28.72 -15.66
CA MET A 365 -3.22 -28.56 -15.02
C MET A 365 -4.09 -29.82 -15.18
N ASP A 366 -4.54 -30.37 -14.04
CA ASP A 366 -5.50 -31.48 -13.98
C ASP A 366 -6.96 -31.01 -13.83
N GLN A 367 -7.17 -29.86 -13.17
CA GLN A 367 -8.49 -29.28 -12.96
C GLN A 367 -8.49 -27.77 -13.19
N LEU A 368 -9.55 -27.27 -13.82
CA LEU A 368 -9.80 -25.85 -14.00
C LEU A 368 -10.99 -25.41 -13.16
N HIS A 369 -10.84 -24.32 -12.41
CA HIS A 369 -11.89 -23.78 -11.56
C HIS A 369 -12.14 -22.31 -11.90
N TYR A 370 -13.39 -21.97 -12.19
CA TYR A 370 -13.85 -20.59 -12.23
C TYR A 370 -14.12 -20.09 -10.80
N LEU A 371 -13.55 -18.95 -10.46
CA LEU A 371 -13.81 -18.24 -9.22
C LEU A 371 -14.36 -16.83 -9.50
N GLU A 372 -15.37 -16.43 -8.74
CA GLU A 372 -15.70 -15.02 -8.54
C GLU A 372 -15.15 -14.61 -7.17
N THR A 373 -14.27 -13.62 -7.14
CA THR A 373 -13.67 -13.13 -5.90
C THR A 373 -14.03 -11.67 -5.69
N LYS A 374 -14.28 -11.28 -4.45
CA LYS A 374 -14.52 -9.90 -4.03
C LYS A 374 -13.46 -9.52 -3.01
N PHE A 375 -12.73 -8.45 -3.28
CA PHE A 375 -11.73 -7.92 -2.37
C PHE A 375 -12.08 -6.47 -2.04
N CYS A 376 -11.74 -6.03 -0.82
CA CYS A 376 -12.02 -4.68 -0.36
C CYS A 376 -10.80 -4.04 0.32
N TRP A 377 -10.61 -2.76 0.04
CA TRP A 377 -9.53 -1.92 0.57
C TRP A 377 -10.14 -0.69 1.24
N VAL A 378 -9.35 -0.03 2.08
CA VAL A 378 -9.71 1.25 2.69
C VAL A 378 -9.34 2.37 1.73
N PHE A 379 -10.22 3.33 1.51
CA PHE A 379 -10.02 4.47 0.60
C PHE A 379 -9.70 5.76 1.38
N GLU A 380 -9.20 6.80 0.68
CA GLU A 380 -8.80 8.05 1.31
C GLU A 380 -9.97 8.86 1.89
N SER A 381 -9.69 9.58 2.99
CA SER A 381 -10.66 10.46 3.65
C SER A 381 -10.00 11.59 4.43
N THR A 382 -10.63 12.76 4.51
CA THR A 382 -10.28 13.84 5.44
C THR A 382 -11.06 13.77 6.75
N SER A 383 -11.58 12.59 7.12
CA SER A 383 -12.32 12.41 8.37
C SER A 383 -11.48 12.79 9.58
N VAL A 384 -12.08 13.58 10.47
CA VAL A 384 -11.51 14.01 11.75
C VAL A 384 -11.92 13.09 12.89
N THR A 385 -12.77 12.11 12.63
CA THR A 385 -13.21 11.10 13.60
C THR A 385 -12.58 9.74 13.30
N VAL A 386 -12.63 8.84 14.29
CA VAL A 386 -12.23 7.44 14.14
C VAL A 386 -13.00 6.79 12.98
N THR A 387 -12.27 6.23 12.03
CA THR A 387 -12.78 5.63 10.80
C THR A 387 -12.92 4.11 10.92
N THR A 388 -12.17 3.48 11.81
CA THR A 388 -12.15 2.02 12.06
C THR A 388 -13.28 1.54 12.97
N SER A 389 -14.12 2.46 13.48
CA SER A 389 -15.28 2.10 14.30
C SER A 389 -16.29 1.26 13.51
N ILE A 390 -16.93 0.30 14.19
CA ILE A 390 -17.85 -0.65 13.52
C ILE A 390 -19.00 0.04 12.78
N ASP A 391 -19.47 1.18 13.29
CA ASP A 391 -20.61 1.92 12.75
C ASP A 391 -20.25 2.77 11.53
N THR A 392 -18.96 3.09 11.34
CA THR A 392 -18.51 4.04 10.30
C THR A 392 -17.59 3.42 9.27
N PHE A 393 -16.95 2.30 9.58
CA PHE A 393 -15.86 1.75 8.76
C PHE A 393 -16.26 1.45 7.32
N GLU A 394 -17.48 0.97 7.08
CA GLU A 394 -17.98 0.68 5.74
C GLU A 394 -18.11 1.93 4.85
N ASN A 395 -18.13 3.15 5.42
CA ASN A 395 -18.11 4.39 4.64
C ASN A 395 -16.74 4.67 4.00
N TYR A 396 -15.70 3.96 4.44
CA TYR A 396 -14.31 4.15 4.01
C TYR A 396 -13.76 2.91 3.30
N VAL A 397 -14.60 1.91 3.01
CA VAL A 397 -14.19 0.67 2.36
C VAL A 397 -14.83 0.61 0.97
N GLU A 398 -14.00 0.37 -0.04
CA GLU A 398 -14.45 0.05 -1.38
C GLU A 398 -14.14 -1.40 -1.71
N CYS A 399 -14.96 -2.00 -2.58
CA CYS A 399 -14.76 -3.38 -3.00
C CYS A 399 -14.80 -3.51 -4.52
N ARG A 400 -14.04 -4.46 -5.05
CA ARG A 400 -14.05 -4.86 -6.46
C ARG A 400 -14.18 -6.37 -6.59
N THR A 401 -14.86 -6.78 -7.65
CA THR A 401 -14.98 -8.19 -8.03
C THR A 401 -14.03 -8.51 -9.18
N LEU A 402 -13.25 -9.59 -9.03
CA LEU A 402 -12.44 -10.18 -10.09
C LEU A 402 -12.87 -11.61 -10.34
N TYR A 403 -12.90 -11.99 -11.62
CA TYR A 403 -13.20 -13.36 -12.03
C TYR A 403 -11.93 -14.04 -12.50
N LEU A 404 -11.72 -15.28 -12.07
CA LEU A 404 -10.47 -16.00 -12.27
C LEU A 404 -10.77 -17.38 -12.85
N LEU A 405 -9.86 -17.87 -13.69
CA LEU A 405 -9.70 -19.29 -14.01
C LEU A 405 -8.45 -19.77 -13.27
N ILE A 406 -8.61 -20.74 -12.37
CA ILE A 406 -7.55 -21.26 -11.51
C ILE A 406 -7.21 -22.68 -11.90
N GLU A 407 -5.92 -22.90 -12.14
CA GLU A 407 -5.33 -24.16 -12.55
C GLU A 407 -4.87 -24.93 -11.31
N VAL A 408 -5.33 -26.17 -11.18
CA VAL A 408 -5.04 -27.04 -10.04
C VAL A 408 -4.49 -28.38 -10.53
N ASN A 409 -3.38 -28.83 -9.94
CA ASN A 409 -2.77 -30.11 -10.28
C ASN A 409 -3.47 -31.31 -9.58
N LYS A 410 -3.04 -32.53 -9.92
CA LYS A 410 -3.57 -33.79 -9.35
C LYS A 410 -3.39 -33.89 -7.84
N GLU A 411 -2.39 -33.23 -7.26
CA GLU A 411 -2.19 -33.15 -5.80
C GLU A 411 -3.16 -32.16 -5.12
N GLY A 412 -3.92 -31.37 -5.88
CA GLY A 412 -4.86 -30.39 -5.35
C GLY A 412 -4.24 -29.03 -5.02
N PHE A 413 -3.05 -28.74 -5.55
CA PHE A 413 -2.38 -27.45 -5.40
C PHE A 413 -2.70 -26.51 -6.55
N VAL A 414 -2.90 -25.23 -6.23
CA VAL A 414 -2.93 -24.15 -7.21
C VAL A 414 -1.55 -24.01 -7.84
N ILE A 415 -1.49 -24.12 -9.17
CA ILE A 415 -0.23 -24.04 -9.94
C ILE A 415 -0.20 -22.89 -10.95
N GLY A 416 -1.35 -22.30 -11.26
CA GLY A 416 -1.46 -21.20 -12.20
C GLY A 416 -2.88 -20.64 -12.28
N GLY A 417 -3.08 -19.67 -13.16
CA GLY A 417 -4.40 -19.13 -13.41
C GLY A 417 -4.39 -17.83 -14.21
N GLU A 418 -5.53 -17.55 -14.82
CA GLU A 418 -5.76 -16.42 -15.72
C GLU A 418 -6.94 -15.57 -15.24
N TYR A 419 -6.83 -14.25 -15.41
CA TYR A 419 -7.96 -13.35 -15.20
C TYR A 419 -9.00 -13.58 -16.28
N TYR A 420 -10.28 -13.55 -15.91
CA TYR A 420 -11.39 -13.91 -16.77
C TYR A 420 -12.42 -12.78 -16.87
N GLY A 421 -13.02 -12.62 -18.06
CA GLY A 421 -14.05 -11.62 -18.34
C GLY A 421 -13.54 -10.44 -19.16
N GLN A 422 -14.44 -9.86 -19.95
CA GLN A 422 -14.09 -8.74 -20.85
C GLN A 422 -13.77 -7.46 -20.06
N ASN A 423 -12.74 -6.74 -20.50
CA ASN A 423 -12.31 -5.46 -19.94
C ASN A 423 -11.95 -5.50 -18.43
N GLN A 424 -11.64 -6.67 -17.89
CA GLN A 424 -11.09 -6.77 -16.54
C GLN A 424 -9.57 -6.60 -16.61
N THR A 425 -9.07 -5.53 -16.00
CA THR A 425 -7.65 -5.43 -15.65
C THR A 425 -7.40 -6.11 -14.31
N ASN A 426 -6.26 -6.75 -14.15
CA ASN A 426 -5.74 -7.24 -12.87
C ASN A 426 -5.55 -6.09 -11.86
N ILE A 427 -5.12 -6.43 -10.64
CA ILE A 427 -4.39 -5.46 -9.81
C ILE A 427 -2.94 -5.40 -10.34
N ASP A 428 -2.25 -4.29 -10.12
CA ASP A 428 -0.94 -4.05 -10.72
C ASP A 428 0.17 -4.79 -9.93
N TYR A 429 0.32 -4.40 -8.66
CA TYR A 429 1.26 -5.03 -7.73
C TYR A 429 0.66 -5.07 -6.33
N LEU A 430 1.32 -5.84 -5.47
CA LEU A 430 1.02 -5.95 -4.06
C LEU A 430 2.31 -5.83 -3.25
N TRP A 431 2.21 -5.40 -2.00
CA TRP A 431 3.40 -5.24 -1.16
C TRP A 431 3.09 -5.28 0.32
N THR A 432 4.15 -5.48 1.12
CA THR A 432 4.05 -5.49 2.58
C THR A 432 5.34 -4.97 3.21
N ALA A 433 5.24 -4.49 4.45
CA ALA A 433 6.40 -4.04 5.21
C ALA A 433 7.25 -5.24 5.66
N VAL A 434 8.56 -5.11 5.51
CA VAL A 434 9.55 -6.11 5.96
C VAL A 434 10.10 -5.75 7.33
N THR A 435 10.35 -4.47 7.56
CA THR A 435 10.92 -3.96 8.80
C THR A 435 9.97 -3.01 9.52
N SER A 436 10.15 -2.86 10.82
CA SER A 436 9.55 -1.76 11.59
C SER A 436 10.47 -0.55 11.59
N LEU A 437 9.90 0.62 11.89
CA LEU A 437 10.66 1.85 12.10
C LEU A 437 11.38 1.84 13.47
N PRO A 438 12.72 2.04 13.54
CA PRO A 438 13.43 2.18 14.81
C PRO A 438 12.96 3.39 15.63
N LEU A 439 12.86 3.24 16.95
CA LEU A 439 12.36 4.30 17.85
C LEU A 439 13.23 5.57 17.88
N ASN A 440 14.50 5.45 17.52
CA ASN A 440 15.48 6.55 17.48
C ASN A 440 15.61 7.20 16.10
N GLU A 441 14.67 6.96 15.19
CA GLU A 441 14.67 7.55 13.86
C GLU A 441 14.22 9.03 13.90
N PHE A 442 14.69 9.80 12.91
CA PHE A 442 14.31 11.19 12.71
C PHE A 442 13.91 11.44 11.26
N THR A 443 12.99 12.37 11.02
CA THR A 443 12.79 12.92 9.67
C THR A 443 14.00 13.79 9.27
N PRO A 444 14.22 14.09 7.98
CA PRO A 444 15.29 14.98 7.51
C PRO A 444 15.31 16.35 8.18
N GLU A 445 14.14 16.86 8.56
CA GLU A 445 13.93 18.13 9.23
C GLU A 445 14.10 18.03 10.75
N GLY A 446 14.40 16.83 11.27
CA GLY A 446 14.74 16.60 12.67
C GLY A 446 13.56 16.27 13.58
N ILE A 447 12.39 15.86 13.05
CA ILE A 447 11.30 15.34 13.90
C ILE A 447 11.71 13.97 14.44
N PRO A 448 11.83 13.78 15.76
CA PRO A 448 12.06 12.47 16.35
C PRO A 448 10.79 11.61 16.22
N TYR A 449 10.94 10.36 15.83
CA TYR A 449 9.81 9.42 15.82
C TYR A 449 9.19 9.25 17.21
N ALA A 450 10.00 9.35 18.27
CA ALA A 450 9.55 9.31 19.65
C ALA A 450 8.50 10.39 19.98
N ASP A 451 8.63 11.61 19.43
CA ASP A 451 7.69 12.71 19.67
C ASP A 451 6.32 12.41 19.03
N ILE A 452 6.34 11.82 17.84
CA ILE A 452 5.12 11.38 17.15
C ILE A 452 4.48 10.20 17.91
N LEU A 453 5.28 9.28 18.43
CA LEU A 453 4.79 8.16 19.23
C LEU A 453 4.20 8.59 20.56
N ASP A 454 4.72 9.65 21.20
CA ASP A 454 4.11 10.20 22.42
C ASP A 454 2.72 10.78 22.14
N LEU A 455 2.59 11.61 21.08
CA LEU A 455 1.29 12.12 20.63
C LEU A 455 0.33 10.98 20.29
N TYR A 456 0.81 9.96 19.57
CA TYR A 456 0.05 8.79 19.22
C TYR A 456 -0.43 8.00 20.45
N ALA A 457 0.47 7.73 21.40
CA ALA A 457 0.17 6.96 22.60
C ALA A 457 -0.84 7.67 23.50
N ARG A 458 -0.76 9.00 23.62
CA ARG A 458 -1.76 9.83 24.30
C ARG A 458 -3.12 9.77 23.60
N SER A 459 -3.11 9.84 22.27
CA SER A 459 -4.35 9.70 21.48
C SER A 459 -5.00 8.33 21.65
N GLN A 460 -4.23 7.26 21.78
CA GLN A 460 -4.75 5.92 22.10
C GLN A 460 -5.40 5.85 23.49
N GLN A 461 -4.91 6.65 24.44
CA GLN A 461 -5.40 6.68 25.82
C GLN A 461 -6.49 7.74 26.03
N CYS A 462 -6.69 8.64 25.06
CA CYS A 462 -7.52 9.83 25.17
C CYS A 462 -7.10 10.75 26.33
N ASP A 463 -5.78 10.93 26.48
CA ASP A 463 -5.10 11.66 27.56
C ASP A 463 -4.53 13.02 27.14
#